data_AF-A0A9P6C248-F1
#
_entry.id   AF-A0A9P6C248-F1
#
_cell.length_a   1.000
_cell.length_b   1.000
_cell.length_c   1.000
_cell.angle_alpha   90.00
_cell.angle_beta   90.00
_cell.angle_gamma   90.00
#
_symmetry.space_group_name_H-M   'P 1'
#
loop_
_entity.id
_entity.type
_entity.pdbx_description
1 polymer ?
#
loop_
_entity_poly.entity_id
_entity_poly.type
_entity_poly.pdbx_seq_one_letter_code
_entity_poly.pdbx_strand_id
1 'polypeptide(L)'
;MTLLVNKLPLVRLAVFSTVTFLSFIIFIMSAHIINWTNRWYSGYFDFAALALAVSLLSLMIFPLVLYIGRVRSGALSSFIGVELVGIGFLWVLWLASAGTTANINVTGGRCNGGRNGWSTVCGETNAIEAFAFLNWLILLAYFAALLFSSIMALQAGNQRVWTSSVKDLADGSRTHEKYPIDPAAFGQYPGVAPQAGVAQF
;
A
#
# COMPACT_ATOMS: atom_id res chain seq x y z
N MET A 1 -6.82 -12.64 19.41
CA MET A 1 -6.85 -11.46 18.52
C MET A 1 -5.66 -10.51 18.75
N THR A 2 -5.26 -10.23 19.99
CA THR A 2 -4.06 -9.44 20.34
C THR A 2 -2.74 -9.95 19.72
N LEU A 3 -2.60 -11.27 19.48
CA LEU A 3 -1.43 -11.84 18.81
C LEU A 3 -1.25 -11.39 17.35
N LEU A 4 -2.35 -11.20 16.62
CA LEU A 4 -2.31 -10.75 15.23
C LEU A 4 -1.93 -9.26 15.20
N VAL A 5 -2.53 -8.52 16.14
CA VAL A 5 -2.37 -7.09 16.37
C VAL A 5 -0.92 -6.71 16.76
N ASN A 6 -0.27 -7.49 17.64
CA ASN A 6 1.15 -7.34 17.99
C ASN A 6 2.13 -7.63 16.85
N LYS A 7 1.71 -8.35 15.80
CA LYS A 7 2.56 -8.71 14.66
C LYS A 7 2.37 -7.78 13.46
N LEU A 8 1.42 -6.83 13.47
CA LEU A 8 1.22 -5.87 12.37
C LEU A 8 2.50 -5.14 11.91
N PRO A 9 3.38 -4.62 12.79
CA PRO A 9 4.60 -3.95 12.32
C PRO A 9 5.58 -4.92 11.65
N LEU A 10 5.58 -6.20 12.06
CA LEU A 10 6.41 -7.23 11.46
C LEU A 10 5.84 -7.66 10.09
N VAL A 11 4.51 -7.81 9.99
CA VAL A 11 3.82 -8.07 8.72
C VAL A 11 4.05 -6.94 7.73
N ARG A 12 3.97 -5.67 8.18
CA ARG A 12 4.25 -4.50 7.35
C ARG A 12 5.67 -4.53 6.77
N LEU A 13 6.66 -4.80 7.61
CA LEU A 13 8.06 -4.90 7.18
C LEU A 13 8.28 -6.06 6.20
N ALA A 14 7.67 -7.22 6.47
CA ALA A 14 7.74 -8.37 5.59
C ALA A 14 7.13 -8.08 4.22
N VAL A 15 5.91 -7.52 4.18
CA VAL A 15 5.19 -7.18 2.94
C VAL A 15 5.95 -6.13 2.12
N PHE A 16 6.44 -5.06 2.75
CA PHE A 16 7.19 -4.03 2.02
C PHE A 16 8.53 -4.55 1.52
N SER A 17 9.21 -5.41 2.28
CA SER A 17 10.46 -6.03 1.84
C SER A 17 10.24 -6.97 0.65
N THR A 18 9.22 -7.84 0.70
CA THR A 18 8.95 -8.78 -0.39
C THR A 18 8.53 -8.05 -1.67
N VAL A 19 7.63 -7.07 -1.57
CA VAL A 19 7.20 -6.28 -2.73
C VAL A 19 8.35 -5.47 -3.32
N THR A 20 9.24 -4.90 -2.50
CA THR A 20 10.43 -4.18 -2.99
C THR A 20 11.36 -5.12 -3.76
N PHE A 21 11.62 -6.32 -3.22
CA PHE A 21 12.47 -7.31 -3.88
C PHE A 21 11.88 -7.79 -5.21
N LEU A 22 10.58 -8.11 -5.23
CA LEU A 22 9.87 -8.50 -6.45
C LEU A 22 9.82 -7.36 -7.47
N SER A 23 9.65 -6.11 -7.03
CA SER A 23 9.71 -4.93 -7.90
C SER A 23 11.07 -4.78 -8.55
N PHE A 24 12.16 -5.05 -7.83
CA PHE A 24 13.51 -5.01 -8.38
C PHE A 24 13.74 -6.05 -9.48
N ILE A 25 13.23 -7.27 -9.29
CA ILE A 25 13.29 -8.32 -10.32
C ILE A 25 12.54 -7.89 -11.58
N ILE A 26 11.32 -7.38 -11.42
CA ILE A 26 10.50 -6.93 -12.55
C ILE A 26 11.18 -5.75 -13.27
N PHE A 27 11.77 -4.81 -12.55
CA PHE A 27 12.52 -3.70 -13.12
C PHE A 27 13.65 -4.17 -14.05
N ILE A 28 14.47 -5.13 -13.60
CA ILE A 28 15.57 -5.69 -14.40
C ILE A 28 15.03 -6.37 -15.67
N MET A 29 13.98 -7.18 -15.53
CA MET A 29 13.40 -7.91 -16.66
C MET A 29 12.77 -6.95 -17.68
N SER A 30 12.00 -5.95 -17.22
CA SER A 30 11.42 -4.93 -18.12
C SER A 30 12.50 -4.10 -18.82
N ALA A 31 13.57 -3.73 -18.13
CA ALA A 31 14.70 -3.01 -18.75
C ALA A 31 15.41 -3.85 -19.83
N HIS A 32 15.59 -5.15 -19.57
CA HIS A 32 16.15 -6.08 -20.54
C HIS A 32 15.29 -6.20 -21.80
N ILE A 33 13.98 -6.41 -21.63
CA ILE A 33 13.01 -6.51 -22.75
C ILE A 33 13.00 -5.23 -23.59
N ILE A 34 13.02 -4.05 -22.96
CA ILE A 34 13.02 -2.76 -23.68
C ILE A 34 14.31 -2.58 -24.46
N ASN A 35 15.48 -2.87 -23.87
CA ASN A 35 16.77 -2.77 -24.57
C ASN A 35 16.84 -3.75 -25.76
N TRP A 36 16.31 -4.97 -25.60
CA TRP A 36 16.23 -5.93 -26.69
C TRP A 36 15.29 -5.45 -27.80
N THR A 37 14.08 -5.01 -27.46
CA THR A 37 13.07 -4.58 -28.44
C THR A 37 13.54 -3.36 -29.22
N ASN A 38 14.22 -2.40 -28.57
CA ASN A 38 14.73 -1.21 -29.22
C ASN A 38 15.78 -1.56 -30.31
N ARG A 39 16.69 -2.50 -30.01
CA ARG A 39 17.74 -2.94 -30.96
C ARG A 39 17.19 -3.63 -32.22
N TRP A 40 16.08 -4.36 -32.11
CA TRP A 40 15.57 -5.20 -33.20
C TRP A 40 14.34 -4.66 -33.91
N TYR A 41 13.51 -3.88 -33.20
CA TYR A 41 12.18 -3.48 -33.67
C TYR A 41 11.96 -1.97 -33.69
N SER A 42 12.96 -1.16 -33.31
CA SER A 42 12.89 0.31 -33.26
C SER A 42 11.65 0.84 -32.50
N GLY A 43 11.18 0.08 -31.50
CA GLY A 43 9.97 0.37 -30.73
C GLY A 43 10.02 -0.23 -29.34
N TYR A 44 8.99 0.03 -28.54
CA TYR A 44 8.81 -0.50 -27.19
C TYR A 44 7.40 -1.05 -27.02
N PHE A 45 7.25 -2.02 -26.13
CA PHE A 45 5.94 -2.54 -25.79
C PHE A 45 5.34 -1.77 -24.62
N ASP A 46 4.06 -1.41 -24.72
CA ASP A 46 3.36 -0.60 -23.71
C ASP A 46 3.32 -1.28 -22.33
N PHE A 47 3.15 -2.61 -22.29
CA PHE A 47 3.17 -3.37 -21.02
C PHE A 47 4.52 -3.27 -20.31
N ALA A 48 5.63 -3.31 -21.06
CA ALA A 48 6.97 -3.26 -20.50
C ALA A 48 7.27 -1.87 -19.95
N ALA A 49 6.81 -0.81 -20.63
CA ALA A 49 6.92 0.57 -20.15
C ALA A 49 6.11 0.78 -18.85
N LEU A 50 4.87 0.26 -18.79
CA LEU A 50 4.04 0.36 -17.59
C LEU A 50 4.62 -0.44 -16.42
N ALA A 51 5.05 -1.69 -16.64
CA ALA A 51 5.71 -2.51 -15.61
C ALA A 51 7.00 -1.86 -15.07
N LEU A 52 7.79 -1.25 -15.96
CA LEU A 52 8.99 -0.50 -15.57
C LEU A 52 8.64 0.72 -14.72
N ALA A 53 7.65 1.51 -15.12
CA ALA A 53 7.22 2.68 -14.36
C ALA A 53 6.68 2.30 -12.96
N VAL A 54 5.83 1.27 -12.89
CA VAL A 54 5.24 0.81 -11.62
C VAL A 54 6.28 0.19 -10.69
N SER A 55 7.26 -0.54 -11.23
CA SER A 55 8.38 -1.08 -10.43
C SER A 55 9.28 0.03 -9.89
N LEU A 56 9.64 1.04 -10.69
CA LEU A 56 10.39 2.20 -10.23
C LEU A 56 9.64 2.98 -9.14
N LEU A 57 8.34 3.21 -9.34
CA LEU A 57 7.49 3.91 -8.38
C LEU A 57 7.42 3.14 -7.05
N SER A 58 7.31 1.81 -7.11
CA SER A 58 7.34 0.94 -5.94
C SER A 58 8.70 0.97 -5.23
N LEU A 59 9.80 0.90 -5.99
CA LEU A 59 11.18 1.00 -5.47
C LEU A 59 11.49 2.36 -4.85
N MET A 60 10.80 3.42 -5.25
CA MET A 60 10.97 4.73 -4.62
C MET A 60 10.10 4.86 -3.37
N ILE A 61 8.81 4.51 -3.47
CA ILE A 61 7.83 4.74 -2.40
C ILE A 61 8.09 3.83 -1.20
N PHE A 62 8.30 2.52 -1.39
CA PHE A 62 8.43 1.60 -0.24
C PHE A 62 9.68 1.87 0.62
N PRO A 63 10.89 2.02 0.04
CA PRO A 63 12.08 2.36 0.83
C PRO A 63 11.98 3.74 1.44
N LEU A 64 11.36 4.72 0.77
CA LEU A 64 11.12 6.04 1.33
C LEU A 64 10.23 5.98 2.57
N VAL A 65 9.12 5.24 2.51
CA VAL A 65 8.19 5.05 3.64
C VAL A 65 8.88 4.30 4.78
N LEU A 66 9.68 3.27 4.49
CA LEU A 66 10.47 2.54 5.49
C LEU A 66 11.55 3.42 6.14
N TYR A 67 12.26 4.22 5.35
CA TYR A 67 13.32 5.11 5.81
C TYR A 67 12.77 6.22 6.72
N ILE A 68 11.71 6.90 6.28
CA ILE A 68 11.02 7.93 7.08
C ILE A 68 10.48 7.32 8.37
N GLY A 69 9.90 6.11 8.31
CA GLY A 69 9.42 5.40 9.49
C GLY A 69 10.52 5.04 10.49
N ARG A 70 11.76 4.88 10.04
CA ARG A 70 12.92 4.63 10.91
C ARG A 70 13.47 5.92 11.53
N VAL A 71 13.54 7.00 10.77
CA VAL A 71 14.13 8.28 11.21
C VAL A 71 13.17 9.09 12.07
N ARG A 72 11.86 9.07 11.77
CA ARG A 72 10.87 9.87 12.49
C ARG A 72 9.70 8.99 12.93
N SER A 73 9.82 8.45 14.15
CA SER A 73 8.73 7.78 14.87
C SER A 73 7.62 8.78 15.19
N GLY A 74 6.69 9.00 14.25
CA GLY A 74 5.42 9.69 14.53
C GLY A 74 4.92 10.74 13.53
N ALA A 75 5.57 11.01 12.38
CA ALA A 75 5.20 12.21 11.62
C ALA A 75 4.43 12.02 10.30
N LEU A 76 4.59 10.96 9.50
CA LEU A 76 3.83 10.84 8.23
C LEU A 76 3.57 9.40 7.78
N SER A 77 4.50 8.46 8.00
CA SER A 77 4.32 7.03 7.65
C SER A 77 3.39 6.26 8.60
N SER A 78 2.82 6.94 9.59
CA SER A 78 1.88 6.38 10.57
C SER A 78 0.42 6.65 10.21
N PHE A 79 0.12 7.52 9.25
CA PHE A 79 -1.29 7.76 8.91
C PHE A 79 -1.85 6.59 8.11
N ILE A 80 -2.71 5.80 8.77
CA ILE A 80 -3.44 4.69 8.15
C ILE A 80 -4.13 5.13 6.86
N GLY A 81 -4.71 6.33 6.82
CA GLY A 81 -5.32 6.87 5.59
C GLY A 81 -4.35 7.01 4.42
N VAL A 82 -3.16 7.58 4.64
CA VAL A 82 -2.15 7.77 3.59
C VAL A 82 -1.61 6.43 3.10
N GLU A 83 -1.39 5.50 4.03
CA GLU A 83 -0.95 4.15 3.72
C GLU A 83 -2.01 3.37 2.91
N LEU A 84 -3.30 3.49 3.26
CA LEU A 84 -4.40 2.84 2.56
C LEU A 84 -4.56 3.38 1.13
N VAL A 85 -4.48 4.72 0.96
CA VAL A 85 -4.54 5.36 -0.36
C VAL A 85 -3.32 4.99 -1.22
N GLY A 86 -2.11 5.04 -0.66
CA GLY A 86 -0.89 4.69 -1.38
C GLY A 86 -0.88 3.24 -1.83
N ILE A 87 -1.27 2.31 -0.95
CA ILE A 87 -1.33 0.88 -1.27
C ILE A 87 -2.47 0.56 -2.23
N GLY A 88 -3.63 1.19 -2.06
CA GLY A 88 -4.75 1.07 -2.99
C GLY A 88 -4.38 1.53 -4.40
N PHE A 89 -3.63 2.62 -4.52
CA PHE A 89 -3.14 3.11 -5.81
C PHE A 89 -2.12 2.14 -6.45
N LEU A 90 -1.12 1.68 -5.69
CA LEU A 90 -0.16 0.69 -6.21
C LEU A 90 -0.83 -0.64 -6.59
N TRP A 91 -1.84 -1.06 -5.83
CA TRP A 91 -2.60 -2.28 -6.08
C TRP A 91 -3.27 -2.25 -7.47
N VAL A 92 -3.93 -1.14 -7.82
CA VAL A 92 -4.55 -0.98 -9.15
C VAL A 92 -3.50 -0.93 -10.26
N LEU A 93 -2.37 -0.26 -10.03
CA LEU A 93 -1.28 -0.20 -11.01
C LEU A 93 -0.66 -1.57 -11.31
N TRP A 94 -0.44 -2.39 -10.27
CA TRP A 94 0.05 -3.76 -10.45
C TRP A 94 -0.97 -4.65 -11.18
N LEU A 95 -2.27 -4.48 -10.92
CA LEU A 95 -3.32 -5.18 -11.66
C LEU A 95 -3.34 -4.78 -13.14
N ALA A 96 -3.21 -3.49 -13.44
CA ALA A 96 -3.15 -3.00 -14.82
C ALA A 96 -1.91 -3.53 -15.55
N SER A 97 -0.76 -3.58 -14.88
CA SER A 97 0.47 -4.18 -15.43
C SER A 97 0.31 -5.67 -15.72
N ALA A 98 -0.30 -6.42 -14.80
CA ALA A 98 -0.55 -7.84 -15.01
C ALA A 98 -1.55 -8.08 -16.15
N GLY A 99 -2.66 -7.33 -16.19
CA GLY A 99 -3.69 -7.46 -17.22
C GLY A 99 -3.20 -7.08 -18.63
N THR A 100 -2.38 -6.04 -18.75
CA THR A 100 -1.77 -5.67 -20.04
C THR A 100 -0.75 -6.71 -20.52
N THR A 101 -0.01 -7.33 -19.60
CA THR A 101 0.92 -8.42 -19.92
C THR A 101 0.15 -9.68 -20.36
N ALA A 102 -0.90 -10.07 -19.63
CA ALA A 102 -1.75 -11.21 -19.95
C ALA A 102 -2.49 -11.07 -21.30
N ASN A 103 -2.87 -9.84 -21.67
CA ASN A 103 -3.50 -9.53 -22.96
C ASN A 103 -2.55 -9.75 -24.16
N ILE A 104 -1.23 -9.73 -23.93
CA ILE A 104 -0.23 -10.00 -24.96
C ILE A 104 -0.09 -11.52 -25.06
N ASN A 105 -1.17 -12.12 -25.55
CA ASN A 105 -1.34 -13.49 -26.02
C ASN A 105 -0.10 -14.40 -25.91
N VAL A 106 0.13 -14.94 -24.71
CA VAL A 106 0.84 -16.21 -24.52
C VAL A 106 0.05 -17.35 -25.20
N THR A 107 -1.25 -17.15 -25.42
CA THR A 107 -2.19 -18.02 -26.12
C THR A 107 -2.18 -17.91 -27.65
N GLY A 108 -1.38 -17.01 -28.23
CA GLY A 108 -1.28 -16.79 -29.69
C GLY A 108 -0.18 -17.54 -30.42
N GLY A 109 0.48 -18.53 -29.78
CA GLY A 109 1.33 -19.52 -30.47
C GLY A 109 2.69 -19.03 -31.03
N ARG A 110 3.15 -17.80 -30.72
CA ARG A 110 4.40 -17.27 -31.30
C ARG A 110 5.69 -17.61 -30.53
N CYS A 111 5.60 -18.22 -29.34
CA CYS A 111 6.78 -18.69 -28.60
C CYS A 111 7.39 -19.98 -29.18
N ASN A 112 6.87 -20.49 -30.29
CA ASN A 112 7.32 -21.72 -30.96
C ASN A 112 8.15 -21.45 -32.24
N GLY A 113 8.38 -20.18 -32.60
CA GLY A 113 9.23 -19.83 -33.74
C GLY A 113 10.69 -19.87 -33.33
N GLY A 114 11.42 -20.92 -33.73
CA GLY A 114 12.85 -21.17 -33.44
C GLY A 114 13.86 -20.12 -33.93
N ARG A 115 13.52 -18.83 -33.95
CA ARG A 115 14.46 -17.73 -34.08
C ARG A 115 15.10 -17.44 -32.71
N ASN A 116 16.41 -17.59 -32.66
CA ASN A 116 17.26 -17.40 -31.48
C ASN A 116 16.90 -16.08 -30.74
N GLY A 117 16.31 -16.19 -29.53
CA GLY A 117 15.98 -15.06 -28.65
C GLY A 117 14.51 -14.94 -28.26
N TRP A 118 13.57 -15.44 -29.07
CA TRP A 118 12.13 -15.32 -28.78
C TRP A 118 11.65 -16.20 -27.62
N SER A 119 12.28 -17.36 -27.43
CA SER A 119 12.01 -18.24 -26.28
C SER A 119 12.38 -17.59 -24.95
N THR A 120 13.48 -16.83 -24.92
CA THR A 120 13.94 -16.10 -23.73
C THR A 120 12.98 -14.98 -23.37
N VAL A 121 12.61 -14.12 -24.33
CA VAL A 121 11.67 -12.99 -24.09
C VAL A 121 10.29 -13.50 -23.69
N CYS A 122 9.83 -14.62 -24.24
CA CYS A 122 8.56 -15.23 -23.84
C CYS A 122 8.60 -15.75 -22.40
N GLY A 123 9.70 -16.40 -22.00
CA GLY A 123 9.92 -16.82 -20.62
C GLY A 123 9.97 -15.62 -19.64
N GLU A 124 10.65 -14.54 -20.02
CA GLU A 124 10.73 -13.31 -19.24
C GLU A 124 9.35 -12.63 -19.10
N THR A 125 8.54 -12.61 -20.16
CA THR A 125 7.20 -12.03 -20.14
C THR A 125 6.25 -12.80 -19.21
N ASN A 126 6.27 -14.14 -19.30
CA ASN A 126 5.49 -15.00 -18.40
C ASN A 126 5.93 -14.83 -16.94
N ALA A 127 7.23 -14.65 -16.69
CA ALA A 127 7.75 -14.39 -15.36
C ALA A 127 7.28 -13.02 -14.82
N ILE A 128 7.33 -11.97 -15.65
CA ILE A 128 6.82 -10.63 -15.27
C ILE A 128 5.34 -10.70 -14.93
N GLU A 129 4.53 -11.39 -15.73
CA GLU A 129 3.10 -11.57 -15.48
C GLU A 129 2.85 -12.23 -14.12
N ALA A 130 3.51 -13.36 -13.85
CA ALA A 130 3.37 -14.09 -12.60
C ALA A 130 3.78 -13.24 -11.39
N PHE A 131 4.93 -12.56 -11.46
CA PHE A 131 5.40 -11.71 -10.36
C PHE A 131 4.55 -10.45 -10.18
N ALA A 132 3.99 -9.89 -11.25
CA ALA A 132 3.05 -8.76 -11.17
C ALA A 132 1.74 -9.17 -10.47
N PHE A 133 1.18 -10.33 -10.82
CA PHE A 133 0.02 -10.88 -10.10
C PHE A 133 0.32 -11.19 -8.64
N LEU A 134 1.52 -11.69 -8.34
CA LEU A 134 1.93 -11.99 -6.98
C LEU A 134 2.06 -10.71 -6.13
N ASN A 135 2.66 -9.65 -6.69
CA ASN A 135 2.68 -8.32 -6.05
C ASN A 135 1.26 -7.78 -5.82
N TRP A 136 0.38 -7.89 -6.81
CA TRP A 136 -1.02 -7.50 -6.70
C TRP A 136 -1.74 -8.23 -5.56
N LEU A 137 -1.58 -9.57 -5.46
CA LEU A 137 -2.19 -10.37 -4.39
C LEU A 137 -1.67 -9.99 -3.00
N ILE A 138 -0.36 -9.80 -2.85
CA ILE A 138 0.24 -9.41 -1.57
C ILE A 138 -0.30 -8.04 -1.12
N LEU A 139 -0.37 -7.07 -2.04
CA LEU A 139 -0.88 -5.74 -1.74
C LEU A 139 -2.38 -5.77 -1.43
N LEU A 140 -3.17 -6.58 -2.15
CA LEU A 140 -4.60 -6.77 -1.87
C LEU A 140 -4.81 -7.35 -0.46
N ALA A 141 -4.08 -8.41 -0.11
CA ALA A 141 -4.20 -9.05 1.19
C ALA A 141 -3.86 -8.08 2.33
N TYR A 142 -2.82 -7.26 2.14
CA TYR A 142 -2.44 -6.24 3.12
C TYR A 142 -3.47 -5.10 3.19
N PHE A 143 -3.95 -4.61 2.05
CA PHE A 143 -5.00 -3.60 1.97
C PHE A 143 -6.27 -4.05 2.70
N ALA A 144 -6.73 -5.28 2.42
CA ALA A 144 -7.89 -5.87 3.08
C ALA A 144 -7.67 -5.98 4.59
N ALA A 145 -6.51 -6.50 5.03
CA ALA A 145 -6.20 -6.62 6.45
C ALA A 145 -6.22 -5.27 7.18
N LEU A 146 -5.65 -4.22 6.58
CA LEU A 146 -5.69 -2.87 7.14
C LEU A 146 -7.12 -2.33 7.20
N LEU A 147 -7.89 -2.52 6.13
CA LEU A 147 -9.28 -2.06 6.04
C LEU A 147 -10.16 -2.77 7.08
N PHE A 148 -10.03 -4.08 7.25
CA PHE A 148 -10.75 -4.81 8.30
C PHE A 148 -10.34 -4.31 9.70
N SER A 149 -9.05 -4.10 9.94
CA SER A 149 -8.57 -3.60 11.23
C SER A 149 -9.08 -2.20 11.55
N SER A 150 -9.20 -1.32 10.55
CA SER A 150 -9.71 0.04 10.75
C SER A 150 -11.22 0.06 10.99
N ILE A 151 -12.01 -0.75 10.28
CA ILE A 151 -13.46 -0.88 10.54
C ILE A 151 -13.71 -1.40 11.96
N MET A 152 -12.99 -2.45 12.37
CA MET A 152 -13.15 -3.01 13.72
C MET A 152 -12.80 -1.98 14.80
N ALA A 153 -11.74 -1.18 14.60
CA ALA A 153 -11.36 -0.13 15.54
C ALA A 153 -12.40 1.01 15.61
N LEU A 154 -13.06 1.33 14.48
CA LEU A 154 -14.18 2.29 14.45
C LEU A 154 -15.40 1.76 15.20
N GLN A 155 -15.75 0.48 15.02
CA GLN A 155 -16.85 -0.17 15.74
C GLN A 155 -16.59 -0.26 17.25
N ALA A 156 -15.33 -0.35 17.68
CA ALA A 156 -14.93 -0.33 19.08
C ALA A 156 -15.01 1.07 19.74
N GLY A 157 -15.46 2.10 19.01
CA GLY A 157 -15.66 3.45 19.56
C GLY A 157 -14.45 4.39 19.45
N ASN A 158 -13.38 3.99 18.76
CA ASN A 158 -12.22 4.84 18.58
C ASN A 158 -12.45 5.82 17.41
N GLN A 159 -12.57 7.13 17.71
CA GLN A 159 -12.85 8.13 16.67
C GLN A 159 -11.60 8.64 15.92
N ARG A 160 -10.40 8.30 16.37
CA ARG A 160 -9.12 8.77 15.77
C ARG A 160 -8.43 7.73 14.88
N VAL A 161 -9.12 6.69 14.44
CA VAL A 161 -8.54 5.56 13.68
C VAL A 161 -7.79 6.02 12.41
N TRP A 162 -8.26 7.06 11.73
CA TRP A 162 -7.66 7.58 10.50
C TRP A 162 -6.36 8.36 10.74
N THR A 163 -6.19 8.91 11.95
CA THR A 163 -5.01 9.68 12.35
C THR A 163 -4.03 8.89 13.23
N SER A 164 -4.45 7.72 13.72
CA SER A 164 -3.63 6.84 14.55
C SER A 164 -2.62 6.02 13.74
N SER A 165 -1.49 5.69 14.38
CA SER A 165 -0.52 4.74 13.83
C SER A 165 -1.05 3.31 13.87
N VAL A 166 -0.63 2.49 12.90
CA VAL A 166 -0.75 1.02 12.96
C VAL A 166 -0.14 0.47 14.26
N LYS A 167 0.93 1.10 14.78
CA LYS A 167 1.52 0.74 16.08
C LYS A 167 0.62 1.07 17.27
N ASP A 168 -0.15 2.16 17.18
CA ASP A 168 -1.07 2.57 18.25
C ASP A 168 -2.30 1.66 18.31
N LEU A 169 -2.73 1.12 17.17
CA LEU A 169 -3.72 0.04 17.12
C LEU A 169 -3.16 -1.29 17.62
N ALA A 170 -1.86 -1.55 17.38
CA ALA A 170 -1.16 -2.75 17.82
C ALA A 170 -1.08 -2.88 19.35
N ASP A 171 -0.92 -1.76 20.06
CA ASP A 171 -0.69 -1.73 21.51
C ASP A 171 -2.00 -1.83 22.34
N GLY A 172 -3.17 -1.84 21.67
CA GLY A 172 -4.49 -2.18 22.24
C GLY A 172 -4.98 -1.37 23.44
N SER A 173 -4.21 -0.40 23.93
CA SER A 173 -4.43 0.25 25.23
C SER A 173 -3.56 1.50 25.33
N ARG A 174 -4.03 2.53 26.06
CA ARG A 174 -3.33 3.77 26.47
C ARG A 174 -3.52 5.07 25.67
N THR A 175 -4.64 5.28 24.98
CA THR A 175 -5.13 6.66 24.77
C THR A 175 -6.39 6.99 25.56
N HIS A 176 -6.65 6.26 26.66
CA HIS A 176 -7.48 6.79 27.73
C HIS A 176 -6.69 7.64 28.75
N GLU A 177 -5.36 7.75 28.62
CA GLU A 177 -4.56 8.38 29.68
C GLU A 177 -3.30 9.07 29.13
N LYS A 178 -3.46 10.26 28.55
CA LYS A 178 -2.40 11.30 28.53
C LYS A 178 -2.82 12.68 28.01
N TYR A 179 -4.11 13.01 28.05
CA TYR A 179 -4.45 14.39 28.36
C TYR A 179 -4.73 14.39 29.86
N PRO A 180 -3.96 15.11 30.71
CA PRO A 180 -4.53 15.51 31.98
C PRO A 180 -5.83 16.21 31.62
N ILE A 181 -6.95 15.61 32.00
CA ILE A 181 -8.19 16.37 32.12
C ILE A 181 -7.84 17.35 33.22
N ASP A 182 -7.37 18.53 32.83
CA ASP A 182 -7.20 19.62 33.78
C ASP A 182 -8.61 19.89 34.32
N PRO A 183 -8.89 19.60 35.61
CA PRO A 183 -10.20 19.86 36.18
C PRO A 183 -10.55 21.35 36.09
N ALA A 184 -9.56 22.23 35.87
CA ALA A 184 -9.75 23.66 35.67
C ALA A 184 -10.34 24.02 34.29
N ALA A 185 -10.22 23.16 33.27
CA ALA A 185 -10.74 23.45 31.92
C ALA A 185 -12.27 23.32 31.79
N PHE A 186 -12.94 22.68 32.77
CA PHE A 186 -14.41 22.67 32.85
C PHE A 186 -15.00 23.95 33.46
N GLY A 187 -14.17 24.88 33.94
CA GLY A 187 -14.60 26.12 34.60
C GLY A 187 -14.75 27.34 33.68
N GLN A 188 -14.43 27.25 32.38
CA GLN A 188 -14.43 28.39 31.46
C GLN A 188 -15.22 28.13 30.18
N TYR A 189 -16.46 27.65 30.31
CA TYR A 189 -17.48 28.05 29.35
C TYR A 189 -18.21 29.25 29.96
N PRO A 190 -18.10 30.48 29.41
CA PRO A 190 -18.98 31.57 29.82
C PRO A 190 -20.41 31.11 29.60
N GLY A 191 -21.14 30.99 30.71
CA GLY A 191 -22.48 30.42 30.74
C GLY A 191 -23.42 31.17 29.81
N VAL A 192 -24.06 30.43 28.91
CA VAL A 192 -25.38 30.83 28.43
C VAL A 192 -26.33 30.57 29.61
N ALA A 193 -26.78 31.66 30.22
CA ALA A 193 -27.64 31.63 31.40
C ALA A 193 -28.97 30.90 31.11
N PRO A 194 -29.53 30.20 32.11
CA PRO A 194 -30.89 29.68 32.02
C PRO A 194 -31.89 30.84 32.07
N GLN A 195 -32.72 31.00 31.04
CA GLN A 195 -33.92 31.83 31.15
C GLN A 195 -34.99 31.02 31.90
N ALA A 196 -35.20 31.38 33.16
CA ALA A 196 -36.29 30.87 33.98
C ALA A 196 -37.07 32.03 34.63
N GLY A 197 -38.39 32.05 34.37
CA GLY A 197 -39.43 32.77 35.14
C GLY A 197 -39.90 34.09 34.52
N VAL A 198 -41.16 34.54 34.57
CA VAL A 198 -42.45 34.17 35.18
C VAL A 198 -43.49 35.04 34.39
N ALA A 199 -44.73 34.67 34.08
CA ALA A 199 -45.86 34.67 35.01
C ALA A 199 -47.15 34.13 34.38
N GLN A 200 -47.87 33.38 35.20
CA GLN A 200 -49.30 33.13 35.11
C GLN A 200 -50.05 34.39 35.54
N PHE A 201 -51.06 34.77 34.77
CA PHE A 201 -52.31 35.37 35.26
C PHE A 201 -53.46 34.64 34.56
#